data_AF-A0A653A963-F1
#
_entry.id   AF-A0A653A963-F1
#
_cell.length_a   1.000
_cell.length_b   1.000
_cell.length_c   1.000
_cell.angle_alpha   90.00
_cell.angle_beta   90.00
_cell.angle_gamma   90.00
#
_symmetry.space_group_name_H-M   'P 1'
#
loop_
_entity.id
_entity.type
_entity.pdbx_description
1 polymer ?
#
loop_
_entity_poly.entity_id
_entity_poly.type
_entity_poly.pdbx_seq_one_letter_code
_entity_poly.pdbx_strand_id
1 'polypeptide(L)'
;MEKQLRLVRSARTEQGAAHRELSPEERQRHFRNVMGSLIQGAQDSWGDIWQEFQGNVVENVVVHPSAREGFTPACGWPEFLEKMWILKHHLDHAKRLTEKGSL
;
A
#
# COMPACT_ATOMS: atom_id res chain seq x y z
N MET A 1 -3.18 -45.54 28.30
CA MET A 1 -4.18 -44.50 28.66
C MET A 1 -4.09 -43.40 27.62
N GLU A 2 -4.95 -43.43 26.61
CA GLU A 2 -5.01 -42.38 25.60
C GLU A 2 -5.80 -41.19 26.15
N LYS A 3 -5.17 -40.02 26.25
CA LYS A 3 -5.86 -38.78 26.65
C LYS A 3 -6.58 -38.22 25.42
N GLN A 4 -7.91 -38.37 25.38
CA GLN A 4 -8.75 -37.65 24.44
C GLN A 4 -8.68 -36.14 24.71
N LEU A 5 -8.15 -35.40 23.75
CA LEU A 5 -8.21 -33.95 23.74
C LEU A 5 -9.64 -33.53 23.41
N ARG A 6 -10.37 -32.98 24.38
CA ARG A 6 -11.67 -32.34 24.14
C ARG A 6 -11.45 -30.92 23.62
N LEU A 7 -11.93 -30.67 22.42
CA LEU A 7 -11.99 -29.34 21.83
C LEU A 7 -13.01 -28.50 22.63
N VAL A 8 -12.53 -27.63 23.51
CA VAL A 8 -13.39 -26.64 24.18
C VAL A 8 -13.71 -25.54 23.18
N ARG A 9 -14.80 -25.72 22.42
CA ARG A 9 -15.38 -24.63 21.65
C ARG A 9 -15.93 -23.62 22.65
N SER A 10 -15.28 -22.47 22.77
CA SER A 10 -15.83 -21.36 23.54
C SER A 10 -17.22 -21.03 22.99
N ALA A 11 -18.19 -20.69 23.84
CA ALA A 11 -19.53 -20.29 23.39
C ALA A 11 -19.54 -19.05 22.45
N ARG A 12 -18.39 -18.40 22.22
CA ARG A 12 -18.21 -17.39 21.16
C ARG A 12 -18.13 -17.97 19.75
N THR A 13 -17.97 -19.28 19.61
CA THR A 13 -17.82 -19.96 18.31
C THR A 13 -19.17 -20.45 17.75
N GLU A 14 -20.27 -20.34 18.51
CA GLU A 14 -21.64 -20.68 18.07
C GLU A 14 -22.44 -19.48 17.57
N GLN A 15 -21.92 -18.27 17.76
CA GLN A 15 -22.23 -17.19 16.83
C GLN A 15 -21.43 -17.48 15.57
N GLY A 16 -21.94 -18.43 14.76
CA GLY A 16 -21.69 -18.40 13.33
C GLY A 16 -22.05 -16.99 12.92
N ALA A 17 -21.05 -16.13 12.78
CA ALA A 17 -21.22 -14.80 12.25
C ALA A 17 -21.86 -15.07 10.90
N ALA A 18 -23.18 -14.89 10.83
CA ALA A 18 -23.94 -14.97 9.60
C ALA A 18 -23.15 -14.08 8.66
N HIS A 19 -22.45 -14.69 7.70
CA HIS A 19 -21.57 -13.96 6.83
C HIS A 19 -22.53 -13.14 5.98
N ARG A 20 -22.76 -11.89 6.41
CA ARG A 20 -23.70 -11.01 5.74
C ARG A 20 -23.07 -10.76 4.38
N GLU A 21 -23.61 -11.43 3.38
CA GLU A 21 -23.20 -11.20 2.01
C GLU A 21 -23.47 -9.73 1.72
N LEU A 22 -22.39 -8.98 1.53
CA LEU A 22 -22.46 -7.57 1.18
C LEU A 22 -23.21 -7.45 -0.15
N SER A 23 -24.13 -6.49 -0.22
CA SER A 23 -24.79 -6.19 -1.50
C SER A 23 -23.74 -5.75 -2.54
N PRO A 24 -24.01 -5.89 -3.84
CA PRO A 24 -23.11 -5.42 -4.89
C PRO A 24 -22.70 -3.94 -4.69
N GLU A 25 -23.63 -3.08 -4.28
CA GLU A 25 -23.39 -1.65 -4.01
C GLU A 25 -22.50 -1.44 -2.79
N GLU A 26 -22.68 -2.23 -1.73
CA GLU A 26 -21.83 -2.19 -0.54
C GLU A 26 -20.41 -2.65 -0.89
N ARG A 27 -20.27 -3.75 -1.65
CA ARG A 27 -18.96 -4.24 -2.14
C ARG A 27 -18.27 -3.20 -3.01
N GLN A 28 -19.00 -2.57 -3.92
CA GLN A 28 -18.44 -1.53 -4.79
C GLN A 28 -18.01 -0.29 -4.01
N ARG A 29 -18.80 0.13 -3.01
CA ARG A 29 -18.43 1.22 -2.10
C ARG A 29 -17.16 0.88 -1.32
N HIS A 30 -17.08 -0.33 -0.76
CA HIS A 30 -15.88 -0.77 -0.05
C HIS A 30 -14.66 -0.82 -0.97
N PHE A 31 -14.81 -1.35 -2.18
CA PHE A 31 -13.74 -1.34 -3.18
C PHE A 31 -13.25 0.08 -3.47
N ARG A 32 -14.15 1.02 -3.76
CA ARG A 32 -13.77 2.42 -4.03
C ARG A 32 -13.06 3.07 -2.86
N ASN A 33 -13.52 2.83 -1.63
CA ASN A 33 -12.90 3.39 -0.43
C ASN A 33 -11.49 2.84 -0.21
N VAL A 34 -11.30 1.52 -0.35
CA VAL A 34 -9.99 0.88 -0.20
C VAL A 34 -9.04 1.31 -1.31
N MET A 35 -9.50 1.32 -2.56
CA MET A 35 -8.70 1.81 -3.69
C MET A 35 -8.32 3.27 -3.52
N GLY A 36 -9.26 4.13 -3.11
CA GLY A 36 -8.99 5.54 -2.83
C GLY A 36 -7.89 5.70 -1.79
N SER A 37 -7.96 4.94 -0.69
CA SER A 37 -6.93 4.97 0.35
C SER A 37 -5.56 4.51 -0.14
N LEU A 38 -5.51 3.45 -0.97
CA LEU A 38 -4.24 2.94 -1.50
C LEU A 38 -3.61 3.90 -2.49
N ILE A 39 -4.42 4.50 -3.37
CA ILE A 39 -3.94 5.49 -4.34
C ILE A 39 -3.50 6.76 -3.64
N GLN A 40 -4.21 7.21 -2.61
CA GLN A 40 -3.77 8.36 -1.81
C GLN A 40 -2.41 8.07 -1.15
N GLY A 41 -2.25 6.92 -0.48
CA GLY A 41 -0.98 6.54 0.13
C GLY A 41 0.17 6.43 -0.88
N ALA A 42 -0.11 5.97 -2.11
CA ALA A 42 0.86 5.98 -3.20
C ALA A 42 1.23 7.41 -3.63
N GLN A 43 0.24 8.30 -3.77
CA GLN A 43 0.48 9.70 -4.14
C GLN A 43 1.29 10.44 -3.07
N ASP A 44 0.98 10.23 -1.79
CA ASP A 44 1.70 10.84 -0.68
C ASP A 44 3.16 10.36 -0.66
N SER A 45 3.38 9.04 -0.75
CA SER A 45 4.74 8.45 -0.81
C SER A 45 5.52 8.96 -2.01
N TRP A 46 4.87 9.07 -3.18
CA TRP A 46 5.48 9.64 -4.38
C TRP A 46 5.82 11.12 -4.19
N GLY A 47 4.96 11.88 -3.52
CA GLY A 47 5.21 13.27 -3.16
C GLY A 47 6.49 13.40 -2.32
N ASP A 48 6.62 12.60 -1.28
CA ASP A 48 7.80 12.60 -0.40
C ASP A 48 9.09 12.23 -1.17
N ILE A 49 9.02 11.23 -2.05
CA ILE A 49 10.13 10.86 -2.93
C ILE A 49 10.47 12.02 -3.89
N TRP A 50 9.45 12.66 -4.45
CA TRP A 50 9.62 13.77 -5.39
C TRP A 50 10.28 14.99 -4.76
N GLN A 51 9.98 15.27 -3.49
CA GLN A 51 10.63 16.36 -2.74
C GLN A 51 12.16 16.19 -2.66
N GLU A 52 12.66 14.95 -2.57
CA GLU A 52 14.10 14.67 -2.57
C GLU A 52 14.78 15.04 -3.90
N PHE A 53 14.01 15.11 -5.00
CA PHE A 53 14.50 15.52 -6.32
C PHE A 53 14.38 17.02 -6.57
N GLN A 54 13.54 17.75 -5.81
CA GLN A 54 13.34 19.18 -6.00
C GLN A 54 14.63 19.95 -5.67
N GLY A 55 15.06 20.81 -6.61
CA GLY A 55 16.32 21.56 -6.51
C GLY A 55 17.52 20.91 -7.20
N ASN A 56 17.49 19.60 -7.46
CA ASN A 56 18.52 18.89 -8.25
C ASN A 56 18.11 18.69 -9.72
N VAL A 57 16.81 18.70 -10.01
CA VAL A 57 16.24 18.61 -11.36
C VAL A 57 15.67 19.98 -11.72
N VAL A 58 16.43 20.76 -12.50
CA VAL A 58 15.95 22.04 -13.03
C VAL A 58 14.98 21.77 -14.20
N GLU A 59 13.91 22.56 -14.31
CA GLU A 59 12.78 22.41 -15.27
C GLU A 59 13.15 22.26 -16.76
N ASN A 60 14.41 22.45 -17.13
CA ASN A 60 14.92 22.18 -18.46
C ASN A 60 16.09 21.23 -18.31
N VAL A 61 16.04 20.10 -19.04
CA VAL A 61 17.03 19.04 -19.40
C VAL A 61 18.53 19.40 -19.26
N VAL A 62 18.89 20.01 -18.14
CA VAL A 62 20.18 20.58 -17.80
C VAL A 62 20.38 20.11 -16.38
N VAL A 63 20.87 18.88 -16.31
CA VAL A 63 21.43 18.28 -15.11
C VAL A 63 22.38 19.33 -14.52
N HIS A 64 22.05 19.87 -13.35
CA HIS A 64 22.90 20.84 -12.66
C HIS A 64 24.32 20.24 -12.54
N PRO A 65 25.42 21.02 -12.58
CA PRO A 65 26.76 20.47 -12.50
C PRO A 65 26.99 19.53 -11.30
N SER A 66 26.29 19.76 -10.19
CA SER A 66 26.27 18.87 -9.01
C SER A 66 25.65 17.49 -9.28
N ALA A 67 24.73 17.37 -10.23
CA ALA A 67 24.15 16.09 -10.59
C ALA A 67 25.08 15.24 -11.50
N ARG A 68 26.26 15.77 -11.88
CA ARG A 68 27.38 14.93 -12.37
C ARG A 68 28.06 14.13 -11.26
N GLU A 69 27.90 14.53 -10.00
CA GLU A 69 28.43 13.82 -8.83
C GLU A 69 27.51 12.68 -8.36
N GLY A 70 26.35 12.51 -9.02
CA GLY A 70 25.34 11.51 -8.69
C GLY A 70 24.22 12.07 -7.82
N PHE A 71 23.14 11.31 -7.71
CA PHE A 71 22.03 11.65 -6.82
C PHE A 71 22.31 11.10 -5.42
N THR A 72 22.24 11.98 -4.42
CA THR A 72 22.23 11.58 -3.01
C THR A 72 20.99 12.20 -2.36
N PRO A 73 20.02 11.39 -1.92
CA PRO A 73 18.82 11.92 -1.27
C PRO A 73 19.20 12.61 0.05
N ALA A 74 18.50 13.70 0.39
CA ALA A 74 18.75 14.46 1.62
C ALA A 74 18.40 13.62 2.86
N CYS A 75 17.35 12.79 2.76
CA CYS A 75 16.99 11.80 3.78
C CYS A 75 17.93 10.58 3.86
N GLY A 76 18.89 10.45 2.95
CA GLY A 76 19.79 9.31 2.87
C GLY A 76 19.15 8.06 2.22
N TRP A 77 20.01 7.14 1.77
CA TRP A 77 19.57 5.96 1.01
C TRP A 77 18.60 5.02 1.75
N PRO A 78 18.79 4.71 3.05
CA PRO A 78 17.88 3.81 3.75
C PRO A 78 16.43 4.32 3.77
N GLU A 79 16.22 5.58 4.17
CA GLU A 79 14.88 6.20 4.24
C GLU A 79 14.27 6.36 2.82
N PHE A 80 15.08 6.76 1.84
CA PHE A 80 14.64 6.86 0.46
C PHE A 80 14.14 5.52 -0.10
N LEU A 81 14.88 4.43 0.14
CA LEU A 81 14.50 3.09 -0.31
C LEU A 81 13.25 2.58 0.43
N GLU A 82 13.08 2.94 1.70
CA GLU A 82 11.87 2.63 2.45
C GLU A 82 10.64 3.32 1.83
N LYS A 83 10.73 4.63 1.54
CA LYS A 83 9.66 5.38 0.83
C LYS A 83 9.33 4.73 -0.52
N MET A 84 10.34 4.35 -1.30
CA MET A 84 10.17 3.64 -2.58
C MET A 84 9.48 2.28 -2.40
N TRP A 85 9.80 1.55 -1.33
CA TRP A 85 9.16 0.27 -1.02
C TRP A 85 7.68 0.48 -0.66
N ILE A 86 7.38 1.47 0.18
CA ILE A 86 6.01 1.82 0.56
C ILE A 86 5.19 2.20 -0.68
N LEU A 87 5.74 3.00 -1.59
CA LEU A 87 5.10 3.31 -2.87
C LEU A 87 4.79 2.03 -3.66
N LYS A 88 5.79 1.15 -3.83
CA LYS A 88 5.61 -0.13 -4.52
C LYS A 88 4.50 -0.96 -3.87
N HIS A 89 4.43 -1.00 -2.54
CA HIS A 89 3.43 -1.74 -1.80
C HIS A 89 2.01 -1.28 -2.11
N HIS A 90 1.77 0.03 -2.07
CA HIS A 90 0.47 0.60 -2.39
C HIS A 90 0.05 0.25 -3.82
N LEU A 91 0.98 0.37 -4.78
CA LEU A 91 0.73 0.05 -6.19
C LEU A 91 0.47 -1.45 -6.43
N ASP A 92 1.25 -2.33 -5.80
CA ASP A 92 1.04 -3.78 -5.89
C ASP A 92 -0.30 -4.20 -5.28
N HIS A 93 -0.70 -3.58 -4.16
CA HIS A 93 -2.01 -3.82 -3.56
C HIS A 93 -3.15 -3.32 -4.44
N ALA A 94 -3.03 -2.10 -4.98
CA ALA A 94 -4.00 -1.54 -5.91
C ALA A 94 -4.17 -2.44 -7.15
N LYS A 95 -3.06 -2.85 -7.75
CA LYS A 95 -3.05 -3.78 -8.90
C LYS A 95 -3.76 -5.10 -8.56
N ARG A 96 -3.40 -5.74 -7.45
CA ARG A 96 -4.02 -7.00 -7.03
C ARG A 96 -5.52 -6.87 -6.79
N LEU A 97 -5.98 -5.73 -6.26
CA LEU A 97 -7.41 -5.49 -6.07
C LEU A 97 -8.14 -5.30 -7.40
N THR A 98 -7.52 -4.68 -8.39
CA THR A 98 -8.11 -4.56 -9.74
C THR A 98 -8.13 -5.89 -10.49
N GLU A 99 -7.10 -6.72 -10.35
CA GLU A 99 -7.02 -8.05 -11.00
C GLU A 99 -7.98 -9.06 -10.36
N LYS A 100 -8.12 -9.02 -9.03
CA LYS A 100 -9.11 -9.83 -8.29
C LYS A 100 -10.54 -9.25 -8.34
N GLY A 101 -10.67 -8.01 -8.81
CA GLY A 101 -11.93 -7.28 -8.95
C GLY A 101 -12.74 -7.66 -10.19
N SER A 102 -12.29 -8.62 -10.99
CA SER A 102 -13.13 -9.27 -12.00
C SER A 102 -14.14 -10.18 -11.29
N LEU A 103 -15.23 -9.56 -10.82
CA LEU A 103 -16.48 -10.25 -10.49
C LEU A 103 -17.06 -10.92 -11.74
#